data_AF-A0A524PW03-F1
#
_entry.id   AF-A0A524PW03-F1
#
_cell.length_a   1.000
_cell.length_b   1.000
_cell.length_c   1.000
_cell.angle_alpha   90.00
_cell.angle_beta   90.00
_cell.angle_gamma   90.00
#
_symmetry.space_group_name_H-M   'P 1'
#
loop_
_entity.id
_entity.type
_entity.pdbx_description
1 polymer ?
#
loop_
_entity_poly.entity_id
_entity_poly.type
_entity_poly.pdbx_seq_one_letter_code
_entity_poly.pdbx_strand_id
1 'polypeptide(L)'
;MIDAARWHRSAGHGRCQKQTRRPPTQPMKIYHHLPDNKNLFRNPVVTIGNFDGVHLGHRKILASLLTVSARESGDPVVITFSAHPRKILNPEMPIHILTTTEEKINAIYD
;
A
#
# COMPACT_ATOMS: atom_id res chain seq x y z
N MET A 1 -43.16 7.88 9.20
CA MET A 1 -41.96 7.29 8.58
C MET A 1 -41.19 6.59 9.67
N ILE A 2 -41.26 5.27 9.58
CA ILE A 2 -41.04 4.21 10.58
C ILE A 2 -39.53 3.88 10.63
N ASP A 3 -38.91 3.37 11.68
CA ASP A 3 -39.16 3.29 13.13
C ASP A 3 -37.93 2.57 13.70
N ALA A 4 -37.60 2.89 14.94
CA ALA A 4 -36.52 2.27 15.68
C ALA A 4 -36.79 0.78 15.91
N ALA A 5 -35.71 0.00 16.01
CA ALA A 5 -35.62 -1.22 16.80
C ALA A 5 -36.83 -2.18 16.76
N ARG A 6 -36.84 -3.11 15.81
CA ARG A 6 -37.62 -4.35 15.93
C ARG A 6 -36.73 -5.57 15.78
N TRP A 7 -36.12 -5.96 16.88
CA TRP A 7 -35.45 -7.25 17.05
C TRP A 7 -36.51 -8.28 17.46
N HIS A 8 -37.14 -8.92 16.48
CA HIS A 8 -37.96 -10.11 16.74
C HIS A 8 -37.06 -11.34 16.81
N ARG A 9 -36.89 -11.86 18.02
CA ARG A 9 -36.31 -13.17 18.29
C ARG A 9 -37.30 -14.25 17.83
N SER A 10 -36.96 -14.92 16.74
CA SER A 10 -37.37 -16.31 16.53
C SER A 10 -36.15 -17.19 16.64
N ALA A 11 -36.20 -18.11 17.59
CA ALA A 11 -35.22 -19.15 17.83
C ALA A 11 -35.01 -19.96 16.54
N GLY A 12 -33.78 -19.94 16.04
CA GLY A 12 -33.33 -20.77 14.94
C GLY A 12 -31.83 -20.94 15.08
N HIS A 13 -31.41 -22.15 15.40
CA HIS A 13 -30.01 -22.53 15.51
C HIS A 13 -29.30 -22.31 14.15
N GLY A 14 -28.62 -21.19 14.02
CA GLY A 14 -27.84 -20.85 12.84
C GLY A 14 -26.57 -20.16 13.29
N ARG A 15 -25.47 -20.90 13.33
CA ARG A 15 -24.13 -20.39 13.61
C ARG A 15 -23.83 -19.31 12.56
N CYS A 16 -24.05 -18.04 12.88
CA CYS A 16 -23.70 -16.90 12.03
C CYS A 16 -22.18 -16.81 12.00
N GLN A 17 -21.57 -17.58 11.11
CA GLN A 17 -20.18 -17.37 10.73
C GLN A 17 -20.16 -16.00 10.06
N LYS A 18 -19.70 -14.98 10.79
CA LYS A 18 -19.32 -13.70 10.21
C LYS A 18 -18.18 -14.01 9.26
N GLN A 19 -18.53 -14.30 8.02
CA GLN A 19 -17.60 -14.59 6.95
C GLN A 19 -16.98 -13.24 6.54
N THR A 20 -16.11 -12.69 7.38
CA THR A 20 -15.18 -11.63 6.99
C THR A 20 -14.11 -12.28 6.11
N ARG A 21 -14.50 -12.67 4.89
CA ARG A 21 -13.53 -13.03 3.86
C ARG A 21 -12.80 -11.74 3.51
N ARG A 22 -11.71 -11.45 4.23
CA ARG A 22 -10.66 -10.56 3.71
C ARG A 22 -10.35 -11.10 2.31
N PRO A 23 -10.40 -10.27 1.26
CA PRO A 23 -9.94 -10.73 -0.05
C PRO A 23 -8.49 -11.23 0.12
N PRO A 24 -8.08 -12.29 -0.60
CA PRO A 24 -6.71 -12.78 -0.53
C PRO A 24 -5.79 -11.59 -0.82
N THR A 25 -4.94 -11.23 0.15
CA THR A 25 -3.91 -10.22 -0.03
C THR A 25 -3.01 -10.74 -1.15
N GLN A 26 -3.24 -10.28 -2.38
CA GLN A 26 -2.29 -10.56 -3.43
C GLN A 26 -0.95 -9.99 -2.95
N PRO A 27 0.14 -10.78 -3.01
CA PRO A 27 1.43 -10.30 -2.56
C PRO A 27 1.82 -9.07 -3.38
N MET A 28 2.47 -8.10 -2.73
CA MET A 28 3.02 -6.93 -3.42
C MET A 28 3.99 -7.41 -4.50
N LYS A 29 3.78 -6.95 -5.74
CA LYS A 29 4.68 -7.22 -6.85
C LYS A 29 5.79 -6.18 -6.86
N ILE A 30 7.05 -6.64 -6.89
CA ILE A 30 8.23 -5.77 -6.88
C ILE A 30 8.85 -5.78 -8.27
N TYR A 31 9.10 -4.59 -8.81
CA TYR A 31 9.77 -4.40 -10.10
C TYR A 31 11.04 -3.59 -9.86
N HIS A 32 12.20 -4.14 -10.24
CA HIS A 32 13.49 -3.44 -10.12
C HIS A 32 13.77 -2.47 -11.27
N HIS A 33 13.01 -2.62 -12.36
CA HIS A 33 13.06 -1.77 -13.55
C HIS A 33 11.64 -1.46 -14.02
N LEU A 34 11.50 -0.44 -14.85
CA LEU A 34 10.23 -0.17 -15.53
C LEU A 34 9.87 -1.40 -16.39
N PRO A 35 8.69 -2.01 -16.20
CA PRO A 35 8.27 -3.14 -17.00
C PRO A 35 7.99 -2.71 -18.44
N ASP A 36 8.43 -3.50 -19.42
CA ASP A 36 8.26 -3.19 -20.85
C ASP A 36 6.78 -3.23 -21.29
N ASN A 37 5.95 -4.01 -20.59
CA ASN A 37 4.53 -4.13 -20.88
C ASN A 37 3.74 -2.95 -20.29
N LYS A 38 3.17 -2.11 -21.16
CA LYS A 38 2.37 -0.94 -20.79
C LYS A 38 1.00 -1.28 -20.16
N ASN A 39 0.51 -2.50 -20.34
CA ASN A 39 -0.81 -2.93 -19.84
C ASN A 39 -0.73 -3.72 -18.53
N LEU A 40 0.32 -3.47 -17.73
CA LEU A 40 0.56 -4.21 -16.49
C LEU A 40 -0.36 -3.77 -15.34
N PHE A 41 -0.81 -2.52 -15.36
CA PHE A 41 -1.58 -1.89 -14.29
C PHE A 41 -2.91 -1.35 -14.85
N ARG A 42 -3.98 -1.52 -14.08
CA ARG A 42 -5.29 -0.93 -14.37
C ARG A 42 -5.38 0.43 -13.66
N ASN A 43 -5.54 1.52 -14.43
CA ASN A 43 -5.68 2.88 -13.90
C ASN A 43 -4.68 3.20 -12.77
N PRO A 44 -3.36 3.17 -13.03
CA PRO A 44 -2.36 3.24 -11.98
C PRO A 44 -2.43 4.57 -11.22
N VAL A 45 -2.57 4.49 -9.89
CA VAL A 45 -2.41 5.63 -8.99
C VAL A 45 -1.01 5.52 -8.39
N VAL A 46 -0.19 6.55 -8.57
CA VAL A 46 1.26 6.45 -8.34
C VAL A 46 1.73 7.45 -7.30
N THR A 47 2.61 7.01 -6.41
CA THR A 47 3.46 7.90 -5.60
C THR A 47 4.93 7.62 -5.86
N ILE A 48 5.77 8.65 -5.76
CA ILE A 48 7.21 8.57 -6.00
C ILE A 48 7.96 9.20 -4.83
N GLY A 49 9.00 8.54 -4.32
CA GLY A 49 9.81 9.07 -3.23
C GLY A 49 10.92 8.13 -2.77
N ASN A 50 11.82 8.62 -1.92
CA ASN A 50 12.92 7.79 -1.39
C ASN A 50 12.43 6.77 -0.36
N PHE A 51 11.38 7.10 0.41
CA PHE A 51 10.77 6.27 1.45
C PHE A 51 11.74 5.71 2.49
N ASP A 52 12.93 6.30 2.65
CA ASP A 52 13.91 5.86 3.64
C ASP A 52 13.35 6.06 5.06
N GLY A 53 13.35 4.98 5.86
CA GLY A 53 12.80 4.94 7.21
C GLY A 53 11.26 4.92 7.32
N VAL A 54 10.50 5.09 6.23
CA VAL A 54 9.01 5.08 6.19
C VAL A 54 8.34 5.72 7.42
N HIS A 55 8.80 6.93 7.78
CA HIS A 55 8.30 7.68 8.93
C HIS A 55 6.82 8.13 8.74
N LEU A 56 6.25 8.79 9.76
CA LEU A 56 4.84 9.22 9.77
C LEU A 56 4.39 9.99 8.52
N GLY A 57 5.24 10.87 7.97
CA GLY A 57 4.97 11.55 6.70
C GLY A 57 4.76 10.59 5.52
N HIS A 58 5.67 9.64 5.31
CA HIS A 58 5.53 8.61 4.28
C HIS A 58 4.28 7.76 4.48
N ARG A 59 3.96 7.38 5.72
CA ARG A 59 2.73 6.63 6.02
C ARG A 59 1.47 7.37 5.62
N LYS A 60 1.42 8.70 5.79
CA LYS A 60 0.29 9.52 5.33
C LYS A 60 0.16 9.50 3.80
N ILE A 61 1.29 9.56 3.08
CA ILE A 61 1.30 9.48 1.61
C ILE A 61 0.80 8.11 1.15
N LEU A 62 1.29 7.02 1.75
CA LEU A 62 0.86 5.65 1.44
C LEU A 62 -0.64 5.42 1.75
N ALA A 63 -1.14 5.95 2.87
CA ALA A 63 -2.56 5.89 3.19
C ALA A 63 -3.42 6.66 2.16
N SER A 64 -2.95 7.82 1.71
CA SER A 64 -3.62 8.59 0.66
C SER A 64 -3.61 7.86 -0.68
N LEU A 65 -2.50 7.20 -1.03
CA LEU A 65 -2.37 6.37 -2.23
C LEU A 65 -3.46 5.30 -2.26
N LEU A 66 -3.58 4.52 -1.18
CA LEU A 66 -4.58 3.46 -1.07
C LEU A 66 -6.02 4.00 -1.13
N THR A 67 -6.26 5.16 -0.51
CA THR A 67 -7.60 5.80 -0.50
C THR A 67 -7.99 6.23 -1.92
N VAL A 68 -7.09 6.87 -2.64
CA VAL A 68 -7.33 7.34 -4.02
C VAL A 68 -7.42 6.15 -4.97
N SER A 69 -6.54 5.15 -4.86
CA SER A 69 -6.59 3.97 -5.73
C SER A 69 -7.91 3.20 -5.59
N ALA A 70 -8.42 3.07 -4.35
CA ALA A 70 -9.72 2.45 -4.11
C ALA A 70 -10.86 3.26 -4.75
N ARG A 71 -10.84 4.60 -4.62
CA ARG A 71 -11.84 5.49 -5.21
C ARG A 71 -11.85 5.41 -6.75
N GLU A 72 -10.67 5.40 -7.35
CA GLU A 72 -10.48 5.40 -8.80
C GLU A 72 -10.52 3.99 -9.41
N SER A 73 -10.80 2.96 -8.60
CA SER A 73 -10.73 1.54 -9.01
C SER A 73 -9.39 1.16 -9.68
N GLY A 74 -8.31 1.82 -9.25
CA GLY A 74 -6.97 1.74 -9.82
C GLY A 74 -6.00 0.93 -8.98
N ASP A 75 -4.89 0.53 -9.60
CA ASP A 75 -3.80 -0.17 -8.92
C ASP A 75 -2.89 0.84 -8.19
N PRO A 76 -2.66 0.69 -6.88
CA PRO A 76 -1.70 1.51 -6.16
C PRO A 76 -0.26 1.11 -6.52
N VAL A 77 0.55 2.09 -6.92
CA VAL A 77 1.95 1.88 -7.32
C VAL A 77 2.87 2.81 -6.54
N VAL A 78 3.93 2.24 -5.97
CA VAL A 78 4.99 3.00 -5.30
C VAL A 78 6.26 2.90 -6.14
N ILE A 79 6.80 4.05 -6.53
CA ILE A 79 8.11 4.13 -7.16
C ILE A 79 9.10 4.63 -6.10
N THR A 80 10.14 3.84 -5.85
CA THR A 80 11.20 4.17 -4.89
C THR A 80 12.58 3.93 -5.48
N PHE A 81 13.60 4.47 -4.82
CA PHE A 81 14.99 4.39 -5.24
C PHE A 81 15.75 3.42 -4.34
N SER A 82 16.43 2.43 -4.93
CA SER A 82 17.25 1.45 -4.19
C SER A 82 18.58 2.06 -3.72
N ALA A 83 19.20 2.90 -4.54
CA ALA A 83 20.31 3.75 -4.14
C ALA A 83 19.80 5.12 -3.68
N HIS A 84 20.27 5.60 -2.53
CA HIS A 84 19.95 6.95 -2.08
C HIS A 84 20.43 7.96 -3.15
N PRO A 85 19.58 8.87 -3.69
CA PRO A 85 19.94 9.73 -4.82
C PRO A 85 21.23 10.53 -4.60
N ARG A 86 21.46 10.99 -3.36
CA ARG A 86 22.73 11.66 -2.97
C ARG A 86 23.98 10.79 -3.18
N LYS A 87 23.92 9.47 -3.10
CA LYS A 87 25.07 8.58 -3.35
C LYS A 87 25.49 8.62 -4.82
N ILE A 88 24.53 8.89 -5.71
CA ILE A 88 24.77 9.04 -7.15
C ILE A 88 25.24 10.46 -7.45
N LEU A 89 24.61 11.48 -6.84
CA LEU A 89 24.91 12.89 -7.12
C LEU A 89 26.19 13.38 -6.44
N ASN A 90 26.53 12.86 -5.26
CA ASN A 90 27.66 13.28 -4.43
C ASN A 90 28.29 12.07 -3.72
N PRO A 91 29.04 11.23 -4.44
CA PRO A 91 29.59 9.97 -3.92
C PRO A 91 30.57 10.16 -2.75
N GLU A 92 31.27 11.30 -2.70
CA GLU A 92 32.28 11.62 -1.68
C GLU A 92 31.69 12.02 -0.31
N MET A 93 30.39 12.31 -0.24
CA MET A 93 29.74 12.66 1.04
C MET A 93 29.19 11.41 1.73
N PRO A 94 29.55 11.14 3.00
CA PRO A 94 28.96 10.05 3.74
C PRO A 94 27.46 10.30 3.93
N ILE A 95 26.64 9.30 3.60
CA ILE A 95 25.20 9.32 3.80
C ILE A 95 24.86 8.24 4.83
N HIS A 96 24.15 8.65 5.87
CA HIS A 96 23.54 7.72 6.80
C HIS A 96 22.19 7.26 6.21
N ILE A 97 22.16 6.01 5.75
CA ILE A 97 20.95 5.36 5.25
C ILE A 97 20.20 4.78 6.45
N LEU A 98 18.91 5.09 6.60
CA LEU A 98 18.13 4.64 7.75
C LEU A 98 17.60 3.21 7.59
N THR A 99 17.34 2.80 6.36
CA THR A 99 16.79 1.47 6.03
C THR A 99 17.45 0.87 4.80
N THR A 100 17.73 -0.43 4.87
CA THR A 100 18.08 -1.24 3.70
C THR A 100 16.89 -1.31 2.73
N THR A 101 17.15 -1.73 1.48
CA THR A 101 16.08 -1.91 0.49
C THR A 101 15.01 -2.90 0.97
N GLU A 102 15.41 -3.98 1.64
CA GLU A 102 14.50 -4.99 2.18
C GLU A 102 13.64 -4.44 3.33
N GLU A 103 14.25 -3.76 4.30
CA GLU A 103 13.53 -3.11 5.39
C GLU A 103 12.52 -2.08 4.87
N LYS A 104 12.89 -1.32 3.85
CA LYS A 104 12.00 -0.36 3.19
C LYS A 104 10.84 -1.05 2.49
N ILE A 105 11.06 -2.16 1.77
CA ILE A 105 9.99 -2.95 1.15
C ILE A 105 9.01 -3.43 2.22
N ASN A 106 9.52 -4.00 3.31
CA ASN A 106 8.70 -4.49 4.41
C ASN A 106 7.89 -3.35 5.05
N ALA A 107 8.54 -2.22 5.33
CA ALA A 107 7.89 -1.06 5.94
C ALA A 107 6.86 -0.37 5.04
N ILE A 108 6.93 -0.54 3.72
CA ILE A 108 5.89 -0.10 2.77
C ILE A 108 4.72 -1.10 2.73
N TYR A 109 5.00 -2.38 3.01
CA TYR A 109 3.98 -3.45 3.03
C TYR A 109 3.14 -3.46 4.31
N ASP A 110 3.72 -3.04 5.43
CA ASP A 110 3.08 -2.94 6.76
C ASP A 110 1.97 -1.88 6.84
#